data_AF-A0A1V5AA17-F1
#
_entry.id   AF-A0A1V5AA17-F1
#
_cell.length_a   1.000
_cell.length_b   1.000
_cell.length_c   1.000
_cell.angle_alpha   90.00
_cell.angle_beta   90.00
_cell.angle_gamma   90.00
#
_symmetry.space_group_name_H-M   'P 1'
#
loop_
_entity.id
_entity.type
_entity.pdbx_description
1 polymer ?
#
loop_
_entity_poly.entity_id
_entity_poly.type
_entity_poly.pdbx_seq_one_letter_code
_entity_poly.pdbx_strand_id
1 'polypeptide(L)'
;MDVAGYTQVIDVFAFLFGVVGSILIIYGGIRAAIKVMLREIWKKEISYNLIRREFTSKIVFGLEFFIAADVLTTLIAPSQEELILLGVVVVIRTVLGYFLARETEQFPLE
;
A
#
# COMPACT_ATOMS: atom_id res chain seq x y z
N MET A 1 4.29 7.09 -34.23
CA MET A 1 4.19 5.70 -33.74
C MET A 1 3.75 5.77 -32.28
N ASP A 2 2.43 5.72 -32.09
CA ASP A 2 1.63 5.22 -30.96
C ASP A 2 1.92 5.66 -29.52
N VAL A 3 1.87 6.97 -29.24
CA VAL A 3 1.66 7.49 -27.87
C VAL A 3 0.40 6.90 -27.22
N ALA A 4 -0.67 6.71 -27.99
CA ALA A 4 -1.93 6.10 -27.51
C ALA A 4 -1.77 4.61 -27.13
N GLY A 5 -0.91 3.87 -27.84
CA GLY A 5 -0.63 2.47 -27.52
C GLY A 5 0.20 2.32 -26.23
N TYR A 6 1.17 3.21 -26.02
CA TYR A 6 1.98 3.23 -24.80
C TYR A 6 1.16 3.52 -23.53
N THR A 7 0.27 4.52 -23.60
CA THR A 7 -0.65 4.85 -22.49
C THR A 7 -1.56 3.68 -22.14
N GLN A 8 -2.19 3.05 -23.14
CA GLN A 8 -3.08 1.90 -22.90
C GLN A 8 -2.35 0.72 -22.24
N VAL A 9 -1.11 0.42 -22.64
CA VAL A 9 -0.34 -0.66 -22.04
C VAL A 9 -0.09 -0.37 -20.56
N ILE A 10 0.35 0.85 -20.25
CA ILE A 10 0.63 1.25 -18.86
C ILE A 10 -0.63 1.27 -18.01
N ASP A 11 -1.76 1.77 -18.51
CA ASP A 11 -3.05 1.74 -17.81
C ASP A 11 -3.46 0.30 -17.45
N VAL A 12 -3.29 -0.65 -18.38
CA VAL A 12 -3.58 -2.07 -18.12
C VAL A 12 -2.70 -2.61 -17.01
N PHE A 13 -1.40 -2.32 -17.01
CA PHE A 13 -0.49 -2.78 -15.95
C PHE A 13 -0.78 -2.11 -14.60
N ALA A 14 -1.06 -0.81 -14.59
CA ALA A 14 -1.45 -0.09 -13.38
C ALA A 14 -2.73 -0.67 -12.77
N PHE A 15 -3.74 -0.93 -13.61
CA PHE A 15 -4.97 -1.58 -13.19
C PHE A 15 -4.71 -2.99 -12.63
N LEU A 16 -3.89 -3.80 -13.31
CA LEU A 16 -3.55 -5.16 -12.85
C LEU A 16 -2.87 -5.12 -11.48
N PHE A 17 -1.90 -4.23 -11.28
CA PHE A 17 -1.27 -4.06 -9.97
C PHE A 17 -2.26 -3.60 -8.91
N GLY A 18 -3.15 -2.65 -9.22
CA GLY A 18 -4.21 -2.22 -8.32
C GLY A 18 -5.15 -3.38 -7.91
N VAL A 19 -5.52 -4.25 -8.86
CA VAL A 19 -6.35 -5.43 -8.59
C VAL A 19 -5.62 -6.43 -7.68
N VAL A 20 -4.35 -6.72 -7.97
CA VAL A 20 -3.54 -7.65 -7.15
C VAL A 20 -3.37 -7.11 -5.73
N GLY A 21 -3.00 -5.83 -5.58
CA GLY A 21 -2.89 -5.17 -4.29
C GLY A 21 -4.20 -5.22 -3.50
N SER A 22 -5.32 -4.95 -4.16
CA SER A 22 -6.66 -5.01 -3.55
C SER A 22 -6.99 -6.41 -3.04
N ILE A 23 -6.75 -7.44 -3.86
CA ILE A 23 -7.01 -8.85 -3.48
C ILE A 23 -6.18 -9.24 -2.26
N LEU A 24 -4.90 -8.87 -2.21
CA LEU A 24 -4.01 -9.19 -1.09
C LEU A 24 -4.48 -8.57 0.22
N ILE A 25 -4.87 -7.29 0.20
CA ILE A 25 -5.37 -6.58 1.39
C ILE A 25 -6.71 -7.16 1.85
N ILE A 26 -7.67 -7.35 0.93
CA ILE A 26 -8.99 -7.90 1.26
C ILE A 26 -8.87 -9.31 1.83
N TYR A 27 -8.12 -10.19 1.16
CA TYR A 27 -7.89 -11.55 1.63
C TYR A 27 -7.17 -11.58 2.99
N GLY A 28 -6.15 -10.72 3.17
CA GLY A 28 -5.45 -10.56 4.43
C GLY A 28 -6.39 -10.15 5.56
N GLY A 29 -7.25 -9.16 5.31
CA GLY A 29 -8.22 -8.62 6.25
C GLY A 29 -9.30 -9.63 6.64
N ILE A 30 -9.90 -10.30 5.65
CA ILE A 30 -10.89 -11.36 5.91
C ILE A 30 -10.28 -12.48 6.76
N ARG A 31 -9.07 -12.95 6.42
CA ARG A 31 -8.41 -14.01 7.19
C ARG A 31 -8.10 -13.55 8.62
N ALA A 32 -7.65 -12.30 8.80
CA ALA A 32 -7.37 -11.74 10.11
C ALA A 32 -8.65 -11.64 10.96
N ALA A 33 -9.74 -11.12 10.39
CA ALA A 33 -11.04 -11.01 11.04
C ALA A 33 -11.58 -12.37 11.48
N ILE A 34 -11.54 -13.38 10.60
CA ILE A 34 -11.96 -14.75 10.93
C ILE A 34 -11.12 -15.31 12.08
N LYS A 35 -9.80 -15.16 12.05
CA LYS A 35 -8.92 -15.66 13.13
C LYS A 35 -9.18 -14.97 14.47
N VAL A 36 -9.45 -13.67 14.47
CA VAL A 36 -9.79 -12.92 15.69
C VAL A 36 -11.13 -13.40 16.24
N MET A 37 -12.15 -13.51 15.38
CA MET A 37 -13.48 -13.96 15.79
C MET A 37 -13.48 -15.41 16.32
N LEU A 38 -12.77 -16.32 15.67
CA LEU A 38 -12.60 -17.70 16.13
C LEU A 38 -11.88 -17.78 17.48
N ARG A 39 -10.88 -16.92 17.71
CA ARG A 39 -10.19 -16.83 19.00
C ARG A 39 -11.15 -16.38 20.10
N GLU A 40 -11.96 -15.37 19.84
CA GLU A 40 -12.88 -14.78 20.82
C GLU A 40 -14.03 -15.73 21.18
N ILE A 41 -14.58 -16.42 20.17
CA ILE A 41 -15.70 -17.37 20.34
C ILE A 41 -15.23 -18.71 20.91
N TRP A 42 -14.12 -19.27 20.42
CA TRP A 42 -13.65 -20.61 20.83
C TRP A 42 -12.52 -20.60 21.86
N LYS A 43 -12.13 -19.44 22.42
CA LYS A 43 -10.99 -19.29 23.37
C LYS A 43 -9.72 -20.01 22.91
N LYS A 44 -9.49 -20.09 21.60
CA LYS A 44 -8.30 -20.74 21.04
C LYS A 44 -7.06 -19.93 21.44
N GLU A 45 -5.97 -20.60 21.83
CA GLU A 45 -4.67 -19.96 22.14
C GLU A 45 -3.95 -19.47 20.86
N ILE A 46 -4.64 -18.75 19.99
CA ILE A 46 -3.99 -18.05 18.88
C ILE A 46 -3.52 -16.71 19.42
N SER A 47 -2.21 -16.44 19.30
CA SER A 47 -1.63 -15.16 19.70
C SER A 47 -2.13 -14.03 18.79
N TYR A 48 -2.67 -12.96 19.38
CA TYR A 48 -3.10 -11.77 18.64
C TYR A 48 -1.95 -11.15 17.84
N ASN A 49 -0.74 -11.18 18.41
CA ASN A 49 0.47 -10.70 17.74
C ASN A 49 0.78 -11.49 16.46
N LEU A 50 0.50 -12.79 16.42
CA LEU A 50 0.71 -13.58 15.21
C LEU A 50 -0.29 -13.21 14.11
N ILE A 51 -1.57 -13.03 14.46
CA ILE A 51 -2.60 -12.59 13.51
C ILE A 51 -2.26 -11.21 12.95
N ARG A 52 -1.90 -10.27 13.84
CA ARG A 52 -1.49 -8.91 13.46
C ARG A 52 -0.28 -8.94 12.53
N ARG A 53 0.77 -9.69 12.88
CA ARG A 53 2.00 -9.78 12.07
C ARG A 53 1.73 -10.33 10.67
N GLU A 54 0.93 -11.40 10.57
CA GLU A 54 0.54 -11.95 9.26
C GLU A 54 -0.29 -10.97 8.44
N PHE A 55 -1.19 -10.22 9.08
CA PHE A 55 -2.03 -9.24 8.40
C PHE A 55 -1.20 -8.05 7.92
N THR A 56 -0.36 -7.48 8.78
CA THR A 56 0.55 -6.38 8.43
C THR A 56 1.46 -6.76 7.27
N SER A 57 2.01 -7.97 7.25
CA SER A 57 2.84 -8.44 6.13
C SER A 57 2.09 -8.43 4.79
N LYS A 58 0.80 -8.83 4.78
CA LYS A 58 -0.03 -8.79 3.57
C LYS A 58 -0.42 -7.38 3.15
N ILE A 59 -0.66 -6.48 4.10
CA ILE A 59 -0.91 -5.06 3.80
C ILE A 59 0.31 -4.44 3.14
N VAL A 60 1.50 -4.61 3.75
CA VAL A 60 2.75 -4.05 3.21
C VAL A 60 2.99 -4.56 1.80
N PHE A 61 2.81 -5.86 1.57
CA PHE A 61 2.96 -6.43 0.23
C PHE A 61 1.91 -5.88 -0.76
N GLY A 62 0.65 -5.76 -0.36
CA GLY A 62 -0.39 -5.15 -1.20
C GLY A 62 -0.09 -3.69 -1.55
N LEU A 63 0.50 -2.93 -0.62
CA LEU A 63 0.91 -1.55 -0.83
C LEU A 63 2.04 -1.41 -1.86
N GLU A 64 2.95 -2.39 -1.97
CA GLU A 64 3.99 -2.37 -3.01
C GLU A 64 3.38 -2.39 -4.41
N PHE A 65 2.29 -3.16 -4.62
CA PHE A 65 1.57 -3.16 -5.90
C PHE A 65 0.84 -1.84 -6.15
N PHE A 66 0.23 -1.24 -5.12
CA PHE A 66 -0.40 0.07 -5.29
C PHE A 66 0.61 1.15 -5.63
N ILE A 67 1.78 1.15 -4.99
CA ILE A 67 2.86 2.07 -5.33
C ILE A 67 3.31 1.86 -6.78
N ALA A 68 3.44 0.62 -7.23
CA ALA A 68 3.78 0.32 -8.62
C ALA A 68 2.70 0.85 -9.60
N ALA A 69 1.41 0.67 -9.28
CA ALA A 69 0.30 1.20 -10.06
C ALA A 69 0.36 2.74 -10.14
N ASP A 70 0.55 3.41 -9.00
CA ASP A 70 0.62 4.88 -8.93
C ASP A 70 1.81 5.45 -9.72
N VAL A 71 2.97 4.80 -9.63
CA VAL A 71 4.16 5.18 -10.41
C VAL A 71 3.87 5.03 -11.91
N LEU A 72 3.27 3.92 -12.33
CA LEU A 72 2.91 3.69 -13.73
C LEU A 72 1.94 4.75 -14.25
N THR A 73 0.85 5.04 -13.54
CA THR A 73 -0.13 6.07 -13.91
C THR A 73 0.51 7.46 -13.99
N THR A 74 1.44 7.76 -13.09
CA THR A 74 2.20 9.04 -13.09
C THR A 74 3.06 9.22 -14.35
N LEU A 75 3.53 8.13 -14.98
CA LEU A 75 4.39 8.21 -16.17
C LEU A 75 3.64 8.62 -17.45
N ILE A 76 2.32 8.45 -17.51
CA ILE A 76 1.53 8.59 -18.75
C ILE A 76 0.58 9.78 -18.78
N ALA A 77 0.18 10.32 -17.63
CA ALA A 77 -0.72 11.47 -17.57
C ALA A 77 -0.15 12.57 -16.67
N PRO A 78 0.65 13.50 -17.22
CA PRO A 78 0.89 14.79 -16.58
C PRO A 78 -0.23 15.74 -17.01
N SER A 79 -1.48 15.54 -16.58
CA SER A 79 -2.44 16.65 -16.61
C SER A 79 -2.00 17.68 -15.55
N GLN A 80 -2.14 18.98 -15.78
CA GLN A 80 -1.66 20.00 -14.82
C GLN A 80 -2.30 19.82 -13.42
N GLU A 81 -3.50 19.25 -13.37
CA GLU A 81 -4.23 18.95 -12.14
C GLU A 81 -3.66 17.72 -11.41
N GLU A 82 -3.29 16.66 -12.14
CA GLU A 82 -2.65 15.46 -11.56
C GLU A 82 -1.19 15.70 -11.18
N LEU A 83 -0.46 16.57 -11.88
CA LEU A 83 0.88 17.03 -11.46
C LEU A 83 0.83 17.74 -10.11
N ILE A 84 -0.22 18.51 -9.84
CA ILE A 84 -0.45 19.15 -8.54
C ILE A 84 -0.73 18.08 -7.47
N LEU A 85 -1.58 17.10 -7.76
CA LEU A 85 -1.86 16.00 -6.82
C LEU A 85 -0.60 15.19 -6.50
N LEU A 86 0.20 14.85 -7.51
CA LEU A 86 1.49 14.17 -7.35
C LEU A 86 2.46 15.01 -6.51
N GLY A 87 2.54 16.32 -6.79
CA GLY A 87 3.35 17.25 -6.00
C GLY A 87 2.96 17.24 -4.52
N VAL A 88 1.66 17.26 -4.23
CA VAL A 88 1.13 17.18 -2.85
C VAL A 88 1.53 15.87 -2.17
N VAL A 89 1.38 14.72 -2.86
CA VAL A 89 1.74 13.41 -2.30
C VAL A 89 3.25 13.30 -2.00
N VAL A 90 4.10 13.79 -2.92
CA VAL A 90 5.57 13.81 -2.73
C VAL A 90 5.96 14.68 -1.53
N VAL A 91 5.32 15.83 -1.35
CA VAL A 91 5.56 16.72 -0.21
C VAL A 91 5.16 16.04 1.10
N ILE A 92 3.96 15.45 1.17
CA ILE A 92 3.50 14.74 2.38
C ILE A 92 4.48 13.62 2.75
N ARG A 93 4.90 12.80 1.78
CA ARG A 93 5.86 11.71 2.00
C ARG A 93 7.21 12.24 2.50
N THR A 94 7.69 13.34 1.93
CA THR A 94 8.96 13.95 2.34
C THR A 94 8.89 14.50 3.76
N VAL A 95 7.83 15.23 4.10
CA VAL A 95 7.63 15.79 5.43
C VAL A 95 7.51 14.68 6.47
N LEU A 96 6.64 13.69 6.23
CA LEU A 96 6.45 12.58 7.15
C LEU A 96 7.73 11.76 7.31
N GLY A 97 8.41 11.46 6.20
CA GLY A 97 9.70 10.76 6.22
C GLY A 97 10.78 11.52 6.98
N TYR A 98 10.84 12.85 6.82
CA TYR A 98 11.75 13.72 7.56
C TYR A 98 11.44 13.75 9.07
N PHE A 99 10.17 13.87 9.46
CA PHE A 99 9.76 13.84 10.86
C PHE A 99 10.06 12.49 11.51
N LEU A 100 9.75 11.39 10.83
CA LEU A 100 10.05 10.04 11.30
C LEU A 100 11.55 9.83 11.47
N ALA A 101 12.36 10.23 10.48
CA ALA A 101 13.82 10.14 10.56
C ALA A 101 14.37 10.94 11.75
N ARG A 102 13.89 12.18 11.94
CA ARG A 102 14.27 13.00 13.09
C ARG A 102 13.85 12.39 14.43
N GLU A 103 12.65 11.82 14.51
CA GLU A 103 12.16 11.22 15.74
C GLU A 103 12.97 9.96 16.11
N THR A 104 13.34 9.14 15.12
CA THR A 104 14.25 8.00 15.33
C THR A 104 15.67 8.40 15.71
N GLU A 105 16.16 9.56 15.28
CA GLU A 105 17.45 10.12 15.70
C GLU A 105 17.39 10.70 17.12
N GLN A 106 16.25 11.27 17.53
CA GLN A 106 16.09 11.88 18.86
C GLN A 106 15.66 10.88 19.94
N PHE A 107 14.95 9.82 19.58
CA PHE A 107 14.55 8.73 20.46
C PHE A 107 15.05 7.40 19.87
N PRO A 108 16.36 7.08 20.00
CA PRO A 108 16.84 5.75 19.70
C PRO A 108 16.09 4.78 20.62
N LEU A 109 15.23 3.94 20.03
CA LEU A 109 14.56 2.87 20.75
C LEU A 109 15.63 1.84 21.14
N GLU A 110 16.10 1.90 22.40
CA GLU A 110 16.80 0.80 23.07
C GLU A 110 15.88 -0.42 23.27
#